data_AF-A0A645I556-F1
#
_entry.id   AF-A0A645I556-F1
#
_cell.length_a   1.000
_cell.length_b   1.000
_cell.length_c   1.000
_cell.angle_alpha   90.00
_cell.angle_beta   90.00
_cell.angle_gamma   90.00
#
_symmetry.space_group_name_H-M   'P 1'
#
loop_
_entity.id
_entity.type
_entity.pdbx_description
1 polymer ?
#
loop_
_entity_poly.entity_id
_entity_poly.type
_entity_poly.pdbx_seq_one_letter_code
_entity_poly.pdbx_strand_id
1 'polypeptide(L)' 'MCAKLAEFNVNVLDISQTVMQGYFTMMMVVDTSACEKPFDALATALEDFGQNRSLSVRIQREDIFDAMHRV' A
#
# COMPACT_ATOMS: atom_id res chain seq x y z
N MET A 1 6.21 3.23 -7.38
CA MET A 1 5.43 2.42 -6.42
C MET A 1 5.57 0.94 -6.71
N CYS A 2 5.18 0.44 -7.88
CA CYS A 2 5.24 -1.01 -8.20
C CYS A 2 6.64 -1.62 -8.05
N ALA A 3 7.69 -0.95 -8.53
CA ALA A 3 9.07 -1.41 -8.32
C ALA A 3 9.42 -1.52 -6.83
N LYS A 4 8.95 -0.59 -6.01
CA LYS A 4 9.19 -0.61 -4.57
C LYS A 4 8.45 -1.78 -3.90
N LEU A 5 7.21 -2.05 -4.30
CA LEU A 5 6.43 -3.20 -3.83
C LEU A 5 7.09 -4.54 -4.23
N ALA A 6 7.64 -4.62 -5.45
CA ALA A 6 8.36 -5.80 -5.91
C ALA A 6 9.61 -6.10 -5.07
N GLU A 7 10.33 -5.08 -4.57
CA GLU A 7 11.45 -5.26 -3.63
C GLU A 7 11.03 -5.93 -2.30
N PHE A 8 9.74 -5.86 -1.96
CA PHE A 8 9.17 -6.48 -0.75
C PHE A 8 8.43 -7.79 -1.03
N ASN A 9 8.55 -8.37 -2.23
CA ASN A 9 7.76 -9.53 -2.67
C ASN A 9 6.24 -9.30 -2.53
N VAL A 10 5.79 -8.05 -2.73
CA VAL A 10 4.37 -7.72 -2.72
C VAL A 10 3.85 -7.77 -4.16
N ASN A 11 2.84 -8.60 -4.38
CA ASN A 11 2.21 -8.75 -5.69
C ASN A 11 1.11 -7.70 -5.87
N VAL A 12 0.97 -7.13 -7.07
CA VAL A 12 -0.09 -6.18 -7.38
C VAL A 12 -1.22 -6.94 -8.08
N LEU A 13 -2.37 -7.04 -7.42
CA LEU A 13 -3.55 -7.74 -7.94
C LEU A 13 -4.37 -6.85 -8.87
N ASP A 14 -4.55 -5.58 -8.47
CA ASP A 14 -5.29 -4.59 -9.24
C ASP A 14 -4.66 -3.21 -9.07
N ILE A 15 -4.75 -2.40 -10.13
CA ILE A 15 -4.30 -1.01 -10.14
C ILE A 15 -5.34 -0.15 -10.83
N SER A 16 -5.84 0.83 -10.08
CA SER A 16 -6.73 1.87 -10.59
C SER A 16 -6.07 3.23 -10.41
N GLN A 17 -6.01 4.02 -11.47
CA GLN A 17 -5.43 5.35 -11.44
C GLN A 17 -6.42 6.34 -12.06
N THR A 18 -6.55 7.51 -11.44
CA THR A 18 -7.44 8.56 -11.91
C THR A 18 -6.86 9.94 -11.59
N VAL A 19 -7.27 10.93 -12.37
CA VAL A 19 -6.96 12.33 -12.10
C VAL A 19 -8.21 12.98 -11.52
N MET A 20 -8.17 13.33 -10.23
CA MET A 20 -9.26 13.97 -9.52
C MET A 20 -8.86 15.38 -9.11
N GLN A 21 -9.61 16.38 -9.57
CA GLN A 21 -9.38 17.80 -9.22
C GLN A 21 -7.94 18.27 -9.46
N GLY A 22 -7.28 17.73 -10.50
CA GLY A 22 -5.88 18.04 -10.82
C GLY A 22 -4.83 17.23 -10.05
N TYR A 23 -5.25 16.38 -9.11
CA TYR A 23 -4.37 15.45 -8.41
C TYR A 23 -4.38 14.09 -9.06
N PHE A 24 -3.20 13.49 -9.22
CA PHE A 24 -3.06 12.13 -9.67
C PHE A 24 -3.20 11.17 -8.49
N THR A 25 -4.22 10.35 -8.51
CA THR A 25 -4.55 9.39 -7.45
C THR A 25 -4.39 7.98 -7.99
N MET A 26 -3.68 7.13 -7.24
CA MET A 26 -3.57 5.70 -7.52
C MET A 26 -4.13 4.91 -6.34
N MET A 27 -4.99 3.95 -6.65
CA MET A 27 -5.41 2.88 -5.75
C MET A 27 -4.82 1.56 -6.26
N MET A 28 -4.30 0.77 -5.32
CA MET A 28 -3.70 -0.52 -5.62
C MET A 28 -4.25 -1.55 -4.65
N VAL A 29 -4.71 -2.68 -5.18
CA VAL A 29 -4.97 -3.88 -4.39
C VAL A 29 -3.73 -4.75 -4.50
N VAL A 30 -3.16 -5.09 -3.36
CA VAL A 30 -1.88 -5.80 -3.29
C VAL A 30 -1.98 -7.01 -2.38
N ASP A 31 -1.30 -8.09 -2.77
CA ASP A 31 -1.12 -9.27 -1.95
C ASP A 31 0.23 -9.19 -1.23
N THR A 32 0.17 -9.17 0.10
CA THR A 32 1.33 -9.09 0.98
C THR A 32 1.69 -10.44 1.60
N SER A 33 1.02 -11.54 1.20
CA SER A 33 1.22 -12.87 1.79
C SER A 33 2.65 -13.40 1.63
N ALA A 34 3.36 -12.99 0.57
CA ALA A 34 4.76 -13.34 0.31
C ALA A 34 5.77 -12.31 0.86
N CYS A 35 5.30 -11.25 1.53
CA CYS A 35 6.16 -10.24 2.14
C CYS A 35 6.72 -10.76 3.46
N GLU A 36 8.04 -10.95 3.52
CA GLU A 36 8.73 -11.39 4.75
C GLU A 36 8.78 -10.30 5.83
N LYS A 37 8.55 -9.03 5.44
CA LYS A 37 8.62 -7.90 6.38
C LYS A 37 7.29 -7.66 7.08
N PRO A 38 7.32 -7.24 8.35
CA PRO A 38 6.12 -6.79 9.05
C PRO A 38 5.39 -5.70 8.27
N PHE A 39 4.07 -5.72 8.32
CA PHE A 39 3.24 -4.71 7.64
C PHE A 39 3.61 -3.28 8.02
N ASP A 40 3.93 -3.02 9.28
CA ASP A 40 4.34 -1.68 9.75
C ASP A 40 5.63 -1.22 9.06
N ALA A 41 6.59 -2.12 8.86
CA ALA A 41 7.83 -1.81 8.15
C ALA A 41 7.59 -1.53 6.65
N LEU A 42 6.64 -2.25 6.04
CA LEU A 42 6.18 -1.96 4.68
C LEU A 42 5.49 -0.58 4.63
N ALA A 43 4.59 -0.29 5.56
CA ALA A 43 3.87 0.98 5.64
C ALA A 43 4.83 2.17 5.76
N THR A 44 5.78 2.11 6.69
CA THR A 44 6.81 3.16 6.84
C THR A 44 7.65 3.31 5.57
N ALA A 45 8.09 2.20 4.96
CA ALA A 45 8.89 2.27 3.74
C ALA A 45 8.13 2.89 2.55
N LEU A 46 6.83 2.64 2.46
CA LEU A 46 5.96 3.21 1.41
C LEU A 46 5.64 4.69 1.68
N GLU A 47 5.44 5.06 2.95
CA GLU A 47 5.27 6.44 3.36
C GLU A 47 6.52 7.27 3.07
N ASP A 48 7.70 6.80 3.47
CA ASP A 48 8.99 7.44 3.18
C ASP A 48 9.22 7.56 1.67
N PHE A 49 8.89 6.51 0.90
CA PHE A 49 8.99 6.55 -0.56
C PHE A 49 8.06 7.62 -1.17
N GLY A 50 6.87 7.80 -0.59
CA GLY A 50 5.88 8.79 -0.98
C GLY A 50 6.32 10.21 -0.66
N GLN A 51 6.76 10.47 0.58
CA GLN A 51 7.23 11.78 1.03
C GLN A 51 8.38 12.32 0.15
N ASN A 52 9.34 11.45 -0.19
CA ASN A 52 10.45 11.80 -1.09
C ASN A 52 10.01 12.18 -2.52
N ARG A 53 8.76 11.91 -2.90
CA ARG A 53 8.18 12.20 -4.22
C ARG A 53 6.99 13.16 -4.14
N SER A 54 6.76 13.79 -2.99
CA SER A 54 5.58 14.62 -2.72
C SER A 54 4.26 13.89 -2.98
N LEU A 55 4.24 12.57 -2.75
CA LEU A 55 3.06 11.72 -2.83
C LEU A 55 2.57 11.39 -1.42
N SER A 56 1.26 11.44 -1.21
CA SER A 56 0.63 10.91 0.00
C SER A 56 0.31 9.44 -0.23
N VAL A 57 1.00 8.55 0.48
CA VAL A 57 0.81 7.10 0.37
C VAL A 57 0.19 6.60 1.66
N ARG A 58 -0.91 5.85 1.55
CA ARG A 58 -1.56 5.19 2.69
C ARG A 58 -1.78 3.73 2.32
N ILE A 59 -1.40 2.84 3.22
CA ILE A 59 -1.66 1.40 3.11
C ILE A 59 -2.56 1.00 4.27
N GLN A 60 -3.54 0.13 4.00
CA GLN A 60 -4.46 -0.41 5.00
C GLN A 60 -4.57 -1.92 4.76
N ARG A 61 -4.61 -2.72 5.82
CA ARG A 61 -4.94 -4.14 5.70
C ARG A 61 -6.46 -4.30 5.64
N GLU A 62 -6.94 -5.14 4.74
CA GLU A 62 -8.36 -5.43 4.60
C GLU A 62 -8.92 -6.08 5.87
N ASP A 63 -8.12 -6.91 6.54
CA ASP A 63 -8.43 -7.65 7.77
C ASP A 63 -8.48 -6.80 9.06
N ILE A 64 -8.36 -5.46 8.98
CA ILE A 64 -8.73 -4.57 10.09
C ILE A 64 -10.25 -4.68 10.40
N PHE A 65 -11.06 -5.16 9.45
CA PHE A 65 -12.48 -5.46 9.69
C PHE A 65 -12.74 -6.73 10.54
N ASP A 66 -11.80 -7.67 10.64
CA ASP A 66 -12.02 -8.94 11.36
C ASP A 66 -11.66 -8.87 12.85
N ALA A 67 -10.79 -7.93 13.24
CA ALA A 67 -10.28 -7.84 14.61
C ALA A 67 -11.20 -7.09 15.60
N MET A 68 -12.30 -6.47 15.14
CA MET A 68 -13.30 -5.87 16.03
C MET A 68 -14.33 -6.88 16.54
N HIS A 69 -14.41 -8.09 15.95
CA HIS A 69 -15.42 -9.11 16.27
C HIS A 69 -14.88 -10.29 17.09
N ARG A 70 -13.98 -10.02 18.04
CA ARG A 70 -13.59 -11.00 19.06
C ARG A 70 -13.87 -10.45 20.46
N VAL A 71 -15.14 -10.55 20.87
CA VAL A 71 -15.61 -10.46 22.27
C VAL A 71 -16.12 -11.83 22.67
#